data_AF-A0A0H1BAM3-F1
#
_entry.id   AF-A0A0H1BAM3-F1
#
_cell.length_a   1.000
_cell.length_b   1.000
_cell.length_c   1.000
_cell.angle_alpha   90.00
_cell.angle_beta   90.00
_cell.angle_gamma   90.00
#
_symmetry.space_group_name_H-M   'P 1'
#
loop_
_entity.id
_entity.type
_entity.pdbx_description
1 polymer ?
#
loop_
_entity_poly.entity_id
_entity_poly.type
_entity_poly.pdbx_seq_one_letter_code
_entity_poly.pdbx_strand_id
1 'polypeptide(L)'
;MKCDQWAPSAKRAAEPPIPHPRKLQRRRQKRQRKSLISTVQPSDDRQLPNDFPSPYRLKERQQQQQLFPSPPLSAIMAALNKIAANSPSRQNPSELETSLAGALSDLETNTPDLKAALRPLQFVSAREVRN
;
A
#
# COMPACT_ATOMS: atom_id res chain seq x y z
N MET A 1 0.24 11.44 73.25
CA MET A 1 1.07 10.32 73.75
C MET A 1 1.01 9.19 72.73
N LYS A 2 2.19 8.69 72.33
CA LYS A 2 2.57 7.40 71.69
C LYS A 2 1.61 6.79 70.64
N CYS A 3 2.01 6.69 69.36
CA CYS A 3 3.01 5.76 68.77
C CYS A 3 2.61 4.30 68.94
N ASP A 4 2.22 3.66 67.83
CA ASP A 4 2.40 2.25 67.47
C ASP A 4 2.08 2.16 65.96
N GLN A 5 3.02 2.16 65.01
CA GLN A 5 4.13 1.23 64.77
C GLN A 5 3.64 -0.20 64.47
N TRP A 6 3.24 -0.47 63.22
CA TRP A 6 3.43 -1.79 62.61
C TRP A 6 3.56 -1.71 61.08
N ALA A 7 4.77 -1.97 60.61
CA ALA A 7 5.11 -2.56 59.32
C ALA A 7 6.14 -3.67 59.66
N PRO A 8 6.28 -4.80 58.92
CA PRO A 8 6.56 -4.75 57.49
C PRO A 8 6.12 -5.98 56.64
N SER A 9 6.45 -5.91 55.35
CA SER A 9 6.87 -7.04 54.51
C SER A 9 5.78 -7.84 53.78
N ALA A 10 5.48 -7.42 52.55
CA ALA A 10 5.11 -8.34 51.48
C ALA A 10 6.09 -8.16 50.32
N LYS A 11 6.59 -9.30 49.84
CA LYS A 11 7.73 -9.45 48.97
C LYS A 11 7.42 -8.94 47.56
N ARG A 12 8.24 -7.99 47.11
CA ARG A 12 8.90 -7.90 45.80
C ARG A 12 8.41 -8.95 44.78
N ALA A 13 7.35 -8.63 44.03
CA ALA A 13 7.08 -9.24 42.74
C ALA A 13 7.84 -8.41 41.69
N ALA A 14 8.82 -9.02 41.05
CA ALA A 14 9.61 -8.40 39.99
C ALA A 14 8.70 -8.19 38.76
N GLU A 15 8.60 -6.93 38.30
CA GLU A 15 8.03 -6.64 36.98
C GLU A 15 8.89 -7.29 35.88
N PRO A 16 8.29 -7.92 34.86
CA PRO A 16 9.04 -8.40 33.71
C PRO A 16 9.57 -7.21 32.88
N PRO A 17 10.81 -7.24 32.38
CA PRO A 17 11.37 -6.13 31.62
C PRO A 17 10.65 -5.94 30.28
N ILE A 18 10.30 -4.68 29.99
CA ILE A 18 9.70 -4.23 28.73
C ILE A 18 10.71 -4.48 27.59
N PRO A 19 10.33 -5.12 26.47
CA PRO A 19 11.22 -5.31 25.34
C PRO A 19 11.50 -3.99 24.62
N HIS A 20 12.76 -3.57 24.56
CA HIS A 20 13.20 -2.40 23.82
C HIS A 20 13.31 -2.67 22.30
N PRO A 21 13.01 -1.70 21.43
CA PRO A 21 13.17 -1.86 19.99
C PRO A 21 14.66 -1.91 19.61
N ARG A 22 15.11 -3.02 19.01
CA ARG A 22 16.44 -3.14 18.39
C ARG A 22 16.51 -2.23 17.16
N LYS A 23 17.39 -1.23 17.20
CA LYS A 23 17.77 -0.43 16.03
C LYS A 23 18.52 -1.32 15.04
N LEU A 24 17.90 -1.66 13.92
CA LEU A 24 18.56 -2.36 12.82
C LEU A 24 19.39 -1.34 12.01
N GLN A 25 20.68 -1.29 12.28
CA GLN A 25 21.64 -0.45 11.57
C GLN A 25 21.79 -0.94 10.12
N ARG A 26 21.08 -0.33 9.17
CA ARG A 26 21.26 -0.59 7.73
C ARG A 26 22.62 -0.03 7.29
N ARG A 27 23.66 -0.87 7.33
CA ARG A 27 24.93 -0.61 6.62
C ARG A 27 24.65 -0.60 5.11
N ARG A 28 24.59 0.59 4.52
CA ARG A 28 24.67 0.77 3.05
C ARG A 28 26.12 0.45 2.62
N GLN A 29 26.35 -0.77 2.13
CA GLN A 29 27.58 -1.07 1.40
C GLN A 29 27.39 -0.68 -0.07
N LYS A 30 28.00 0.46 -0.44
CA LYS A 30 28.32 0.79 -1.83
C LYS A 30 29.30 -0.27 -2.32
N ARG A 31 28.84 -1.24 -3.12
CA ARG A 31 29.76 -2.03 -3.95
C ARG A 31 29.59 -1.57 -5.38
N GLN A 32 30.48 -0.67 -5.78
CA GLN A 32 30.88 -0.60 -7.17
C GLN A 32 31.65 -1.89 -7.48
N ARG A 33 31.16 -2.69 -8.43
CA ARG A 33 32.00 -3.64 -9.16
C ARG A 33 31.65 -3.57 -10.63
N LYS A 34 32.53 -2.87 -11.33
CA LYS A 34 32.77 -2.99 -12.76
C LYS A 34 33.29 -4.41 -13.00
N SER A 35 32.69 -5.13 -13.95
CA SER A 35 33.37 -6.21 -14.67
C SER A 35 32.71 -6.38 -16.03
N LEU A 36 33.44 -5.95 -17.06
CA LEU A 36 33.33 -6.52 -18.39
C LEU A 36 33.48 -8.03 -18.28
N ILE A 37 32.62 -8.80 -18.93
CA ILE A 37 32.97 -10.05 -19.63
C ILE A 37 31.92 -10.24 -20.72
N SER A 38 32.40 -10.15 -21.96
CA SER A 38 31.78 -10.69 -23.16
C SER A 38 31.93 -12.21 -23.11
N THR A 39 30.84 -12.96 -23.26
CA THR A 39 30.90 -14.38 -23.58
C THR A 39 29.73 -14.74 -24.49
N VAL A 40 30.04 -14.78 -25.79
CA VAL A 40 29.59 -15.70 -26.83
C VAL A 40 28.36 -16.55 -26.47
N GLN A 41 27.26 -16.34 -27.21
CA GLN A 41 26.16 -17.29 -27.33
C GLN A 41 26.58 -18.45 -28.25
N PRO A 42 26.36 -19.71 -27.87
CA PRO A 42 26.11 -20.79 -28.81
C PRO A 42 24.61 -21.07 -28.86
N SER A 43 24.05 -20.99 -30.06
CA SER A 43 22.75 -21.56 -30.40
C SER A 43 22.86 -23.07 -30.29
N ASP A 44 22.08 -23.69 -29.39
CA ASP A 44 21.84 -25.13 -29.41
C ASP A 44 20.34 -25.38 -29.32
N ASP A 45 19.80 -25.83 -30.46
CA ASP A 45 18.43 -26.30 -30.68
C ASP A 45 18.12 -27.56 -29.87
N ARG A 46 17.78 -27.38 -28.59
CA ARG A 46 17.08 -28.38 -27.79
C ARG A 46 15.95 -27.71 -27.01
N GLN A 47 14.89 -27.34 -27.72
CA GLN A 47 13.63 -26.90 -27.13
C GLN A 47 13.03 -28.08 -26.33
N LEU A 48 13.15 -28.03 -25.00
CA LEU A 48 12.51 -28.96 -24.08
C LEU A 48 10.96 -28.83 -24.19
N PRO A 49 10.19 -29.93 -24.03
CA PRO A 49 8.74 -29.86 -24.05
C PRO A 49 8.24 -28.96 -22.91
N ASN A 50 7.40 -27.99 -23.28
CA ASN A 50 6.91 -26.86 -22.47
C ASN A 50 5.90 -27.24 -21.36
N ASP A 51 5.85 -28.50 -20.93
CA ASP A 51 4.77 -29.02 -20.08
C ASP A 51 5.11 -29.17 -18.60
N PHE A 52 6.35 -28.84 -18.18
CA PHE A 52 6.69 -28.87 -16.76
C PHE A 52 6.32 -27.55 -16.07
N PRO A 53 5.50 -27.56 -15.00
CA PRO A 53 5.23 -26.37 -14.21
C PRO A 53 6.51 -26.01 -13.45
N SER A 54 7.34 -25.20 -14.09
CA SER A 54 8.54 -24.66 -13.47
C SER A 54 8.13 -23.76 -12.30
N PRO A 55 8.54 -24.04 -11.05
CA PRO A 55 8.22 -23.19 -9.89
C PRO A 55 8.80 -21.77 -10.07
N TYR A 56 9.74 -21.61 -11.00
CA TYR A 56 10.32 -20.32 -11.36
C TYR A 56 9.38 -19.47 -12.24
N ARG A 57 8.52 -20.08 -13.07
CA ARG A 57 7.52 -19.38 -13.90
C ARG A 57 6.43 -18.72 -13.05
N LEU A 58 6.06 -19.35 -11.93
CA LEU A 58 5.14 -18.78 -10.94
C LEU A 58 5.72 -17.51 -10.29
N LYS A 59 7.03 -17.50 -10.07
CA LYS A 59 7.75 -16.39 -9.45
C LYS A 59 7.84 -15.19 -10.39
N GLU A 60 8.06 -15.42 -11.69
CA GLU A 60 7.99 -14.36 -12.72
C GLU A 60 6.56 -13.83 -12.90
N ARG A 61 5.54 -14.70 -12.91
CA ARG A 61 4.13 -14.27 -12.95
C ARG A 61 3.71 -13.48 -11.71
N GLN A 62 4.23 -13.81 -10.53
CA GLN A 62 4.03 -13.01 -9.31
C GLN A 62 4.82 -11.70 -9.33
N GLN A 63 6.01 -11.69 -9.92
CA GLN A 63 6.85 -10.49 -10.00
C GLN A 63 6.28 -9.49 -11.02
N GLN A 64 5.71 -9.95 -12.13
CA GLN A 64 5.03 -9.10 -13.12
C GLN A 64 3.69 -8.52 -12.61
N GLN A 65 3.06 -9.12 -11.60
CA GLN A 65 1.84 -8.57 -11.00
C GLN A 65 2.09 -7.36 -10.07
N GLN A 66 3.36 -7.03 -9.78
CA GLN A 66 3.69 -5.91 -8.89
C GLN A 66 3.77 -4.55 -9.61
N LEU A 67 3.49 -4.48 -10.90
CA LEU A 67 3.57 -3.23 -11.66
C LEU A 67 2.35 -2.30 -11.52
N PHE A 68 1.30 -2.72 -10.82
CA PHE A 68 0.14 -1.87 -10.54
C PHE A 68 -0.22 -1.97 -9.06
N PRO A 69 0.05 -0.94 -8.23
CA PRO A 69 -0.51 -0.91 -6.90
C PRO A 69 -2.02 -0.81 -7.05
N SER A 70 -2.74 -1.88 -6.68
CA SER A 70 -4.19 -1.77 -6.50
C SER A 70 -4.44 -0.68 -5.44
N PRO A 71 -5.33 0.28 -5.71
CA PRO A 71 -5.62 1.31 -4.72
C PRO A 71 -6.14 0.62 -3.45
N PRO A 72 -5.68 1.05 -2.25
CA PRO A 72 -6.16 0.45 -1.03
C PRO A 72 -7.67 0.64 -0.92
N LEU A 73 -8.36 -0.33 -0.33
CA LEU A 73 -9.83 -0.32 -0.17
C LEU A 73 -10.33 0.98 0.49
N SER A 74 -9.50 1.60 1.34
CA SER A 74 -9.74 2.92 1.93
C SER A 74 -9.75 4.07 0.93
N ALA A 75 -8.87 4.05 -0.08
CA ALA A 75 -8.85 5.05 -1.15
C ALA A 75 -10.11 4.93 -2.03
N ILE A 76 -10.58 3.70 -2.27
CA ILE A 76 -11.83 3.45 -2.98
C ILE A 76 -13.01 4.03 -2.19
N MET A 77 -13.08 3.77 -0.88
CA MET A 77 -14.14 4.31 -0.02
C MET A 77 -14.10 5.85 0.09
N ALA A 78 -12.90 6.44 0.14
CA ALA A 78 -12.73 7.88 0.15
C ALA A 78 -13.21 8.53 -1.16
N ALA A 79 -12.92 7.90 -2.31
CA ALA A 79 -13.42 8.33 -3.61
C ALA A 79 -14.96 8.30 -3.68
N LEU A 80 -15.60 7.23 -3.18
CA LEU A 80 -17.06 7.13 -3.20
C LEU A 80 -17.79 8.24 -2.42
N ASN A 81 -17.11 8.93 -1.49
CA ASN A 81 -17.68 10.10 -0.81
C ASN A 81 -17.84 11.33 -1.72
N LYS A 82 -17.20 11.34 -2.90
CA LYS A 82 -17.42 12.33 -3.96
C LYS A 82 -18.70 12.09 -4.75
N ILE A 83 -19.33 10.93 -4.59
CA ILE A 83 -20.64 10.64 -5.15
C ILE A 83 -21.70 10.96 -4.10
N ALA A 84 -22.68 11.78 -4.48
CA ALA A 84 -23.76 12.21 -3.60
C ALA A 84 -24.49 11.00 -3.00
N ALA A 85 -24.81 11.07 -1.70
CA ALA A 85 -25.42 9.94 -0.97
C ALA A 85 -26.80 9.54 -1.49
N ASN A 86 -27.52 10.48 -2.08
CA ASN A 86 -28.85 10.30 -2.67
C ASN A 86 -28.81 9.80 -4.13
N SER A 87 -27.62 9.64 -4.73
CA SER A 87 -27.49 9.23 -6.13
C SER A 87 -27.61 7.71 -6.29
N PRO A 88 -28.34 7.23 -7.33
CA PRO A 88 -28.30 5.82 -7.71
C PRO A 88 -26.88 5.36 -8.13
N SER A 89 -26.06 6.26 -8.67
CA SER A 89 -24.66 5.97 -9.03
C SER A 89 -23.80 5.59 -7.83
N ARG A 90 -24.21 5.90 -6.60
CA ARG A 90 -23.45 5.48 -5.41
C ARG A 90 -23.58 3.99 -5.12
N GLN A 91 -24.72 3.38 -5.48
CA GLN A 91 -24.95 1.95 -5.27
C GLN A 91 -24.19 1.11 -6.30
N ASN A 92 -24.16 1.59 -7.54
CA ASN A 92 -23.48 0.94 -8.66
C ASN A 92 -22.74 1.99 -9.48
N PRO A 93 -21.54 2.42 -9.03
CA PRO A 93 -20.79 3.43 -9.75
C PRO A 93 -20.26 2.85 -11.06
N SER A 94 -20.44 3.60 -12.15
CA SER A 94 -19.79 3.27 -13.41
C SER A 94 -18.27 3.46 -13.33
N GLU A 95 -17.53 2.90 -14.29
CA GLU A 95 -16.07 3.04 -14.35
C GLU A 95 -15.64 4.51 -14.47
N LEU A 96 -16.36 5.29 -15.29
CA LEU A 96 -16.12 6.72 -15.46
C LEU A 96 -16.31 7.47 -14.15
N GLU A 97 -17.42 7.23 -13.45
CA GLU A 97 -17.71 7.86 -12.16
C GLU A 97 -16.68 7.46 -11.10
N THR A 98 -16.24 6.21 -11.09
CA THR A 98 -15.18 5.73 -10.19
C THR A 98 -13.86 6.45 -10.46
N SER A 99 -13.47 6.60 -11.74
CA SER A 99 -12.27 7.34 -12.14
C SER A 99 -12.36 8.82 -11.79
N LEU A 100 -13.51 9.46 -12.03
CA LEU A 100 -13.74 10.86 -11.71
C LEU A 100 -13.68 11.10 -10.20
N ALA A 101 -14.36 10.26 -9.41
CA ALA A 101 -14.34 10.30 -7.96
C ALA A 101 -12.90 10.14 -7.41
N GLY A 102 -12.14 9.19 -7.97
CA GLY A 102 -10.73 8.99 -7.64
C GLY A 102 -9.87 10.22 -7.92
N ALA A 103 -10.02 10.82 -9.11
CA ALA A 103 -9.30 12.03 -9.49
C ALA A 103 -9.63 13.22 -8.58
N LEU A 104 -10.90 13.41 -8.21
CA LEU A 104 -11.31 14.48 -7.29
C LEU A 104 -10.77 14.28 -5.88
N SER A 105 -10.71 13.04 -5.39
CA SER A 105 -10.09 12.72 -4.11
C SER A 105 -8.57 12.92 -4.14
N ASP A 106 -7.92 12.55 -5.23
CA ASP A 106 -6.47 12.76 -5.39
C ASP A 106 -6.13 14.25 -5.43
N LEU A 107 -6.88 15.06 -6.19
CA LEU A 107 -6.75 16.51 -6.19
C LEU A 107 -6.91 17.11 -4.79
N GLU A 108 -7.90 16.65 -4.01
CA GLU A 108 -8.07 17.10 -2.62
C GLU A 108 -6.83 16.83 -1.75
N THR A 109 -6.13 15.73 -2.01
CA THR A 109 -4.93 15.35 -1.24
C THR A 109 -3.66 16.05 -1.69
N ASN A 110 -3.47 16.23 -3.00
CA ASN A 110 -2.20 16.72 -3.57
C ASN A 110 -2.19 18.24 -3.79
N THR A 111 -3.36 18.89 -3.83
CA THR A 111 -3.47 20.34 -4.05
C THR A 111 -4.13 21.04 -2.85
N PRO A 112 -3.35 21.64 -1.92
CA PRO A 112 -3.89 22.19 -0.68
C PRO A 112 -4.84 23.36 -0.92
N ASP A 113 -4.61 24.16 -1.96
CA ASP A 113 -5.41 25.35 -2.27
C ASP A 113 -6.85 25.00 -2.69
N LEU A 114 -7.03 23.87 -3.39
CA LEU A 114 -8.34 23.42 -3.86
C LEU A 114 -9.10 22.60 -2.81
N LYS A 115 -8.43 22.18 -1.73
CA LYS A 115 -8.99 21.29 -0.70
C LYS A 115 -10.28 21.82 -0.08
N ALA A 116 -10.33 23.12 0.22
CA ALA A 116 -11.50 23.75 0.82
C ALA A 116 -12.73 23.69 -0.10
N ALA A 117 -12.53 23.88 -1.41
CA ALA A 117 -13.58 23.83 -2.41
C ALA A 117 -13.98 22.39 -2.76
N LEU A 118 -13.02 21.46 -2.78
CA LEU A 118 -13.26 20.06 -3.14
C LEU A 118 -13.92 19.27 -2.01
N ARG A 119 -13.68 19.60 -0.74
CA ARG A 119 -14.26 18.89 0.41
C ARG A 119 -15.80 18.76 0.35
N PRO A 120 -16.57 19.84 0.14
CA PRO A 120 -18.03 19.76 0.05
C PRO A 120 -18.53 19.30 -1.32
N LEU A 121 -17.67 19.25 -2.35
CA LEU A 121 -18.08 18.94 -3.72
C LEU A 121 -18.46 17.47 -3.86
N GLN A 122 -19.70 17.24 -4.32
CA GLN A 122 -20.22 15.92 -4.68
C GLN A 122 -20.93 16.00 -6.03
N PHE A 123 -20.85 14.94 -6.81
CA PHE A 123 -21.59 14.81 -8.06
C PHE A 123 -22.63 13.68 -7.96
N VAL A 124 -23.71 13.81 -8.73
CA VAL A 124 -24.77 12.80 -8.79
C VAL A 124 -24.41 11.73 -9.82
N SER A 125 -24.07 12.14 -11.04
CA SER A 125 -23.67 11.25 -12.13
C SER A 125 -22.77 11.98 -13.11
N ALA A 126 -21.97 11.23 -13.87
CA ALA A 126 -21.15 11.77 -14.94
C ALA A 126 -21.38 11.00 -16.25
N ARG A 127 -21.36 11.71 -17.39
CA ARG A 127 -21.51 11.13 -18.73
C ARG A 127 -20.48 11.75 -19.67
N GLU A 128 -19.86 10.91 -20.50
CA GLU A 128 -19.00 11.35 -21.59
C GLU A 128 -19.86 11.71 -22.80
N VAL A 129 -19.60 12.88 -23.40
CA VAL A 129 -20.21 13.30 -24.66
C VAL A 129 -19.07 13.58 -25.63
N ARG A 130 -19.09 12.90 -26.79
CA ARG A 130 -18.11 13.13 -27.87
C ARG A 130 -18.75 14.04 -28.91
N ASN A 131 -18.03 15.08 -29.29
CA ASN A 131 -18.40 16.01 -30.37
C ASN A 131 -17.72 15.61 -31.68
#